data_AF-A0A2H1JYS8-F1
#
_entry.id   AF-A0A2H1JYS8-F1
#
_cell.length_a   1.000
_cell.length_b   1.000
_cell.length_c   1.000
_cell.angle_alpha   90.00
_cell.angle_beta   90.00
_cell.angle_gamma   90.00
#
_symmetry.space_group_name_H-M   'P 1'
#
loop_
_entity.id
_entity.type
_entity.pdbx_description
1 polymer ?
#
loop_
_entity_poly.entity_id
_entity_poly.type
_entity_poly.pdbx_seq_one_letter_code
_entity_poly.pdbx_strand_id
1 'polypeptide(L)' 'MTEFKIGDTVQVTSGAMAHSVGTVVYLYEETGKYLVRTGVGAQDYYSPDEIELFKP' A
#
# COMPACT_ATOMS: atom_id res chain seq x y z
N MET A 1 12.33 -8.93 -0.29
CA MET A 1 10.92 -9.27 0.05
C MET A 1 10.55 -8.41 1.24
N THR A 2 10.06 -7.21 0.99
CA THR A 2 9.52 -6.38 2.06
C THR A 2 8.09 -6.85 2.26
N GLU A 3 7.89 -7.68 3.28
CA GLU A 3 6.53 -8.07 3.68
C GLU A 3 5.94 -6.93 4.49
N PHE A 4 5.03 -6.18 3.87
CA PHE A 4 4.27 -5.15 4.58
C PHE A 4 3.25 -5.82 5.50
N LYS A 5 3.04 -5.25 6.68
CA LYS A 5 2.08 -5.76 7.65
C LYS A 5 0.80 -4.94 7.59
N ILE A 6 -0.33 -5.58 7.90
CA ILE A 6 -1.58 -4.86 8.13
C ILE A 6 -1.37 -3.87 9.28
N GLY A 7 -1.67 -2.60 9.02
CA GLY A 7 -1.40 -1.46 9.91
C GLY A 7 -0.16 -0.63 9.53
N ASP A 8 0.71 -1.11 8.64
CA ASP A 8 1.85 -0.33 8.18
C ASP A 8 1.41 0.88 7.37
N THR A 9 2.08 2.01 7.59
CA THR A 9 1.93 3.20 6.75
C THR A 9 2.89 3.10 5.58
N VAL A 10 2.34 3.18 4.38
CA VAL A 10 3.09 3.04 3.12
C VAL A 10 2.83 4.23 2.21
N GLN A 11 3.79 4.55 1.37
CA GLN A 11 3.66 5.51 0.29
C GLN A 11 3.58 4.77 -1.03
N VAL A 12 2.62 5.14 -1.87
CA VAL A 12 2.50 4.63 -3.24
C VAL A 12 3.58 5.28 -4.11
N THR A 13 4.33 4.47 -4.84
CA THR A 13 5.46 4.92 -5.66
C THR A 13 5.13 4.97 -7.16
N SER A 14 3.98 4.42 -7.57
CA SER A 14 3.61 4.26 -8.97
C SER A 14 2.13 4.57 -9.25
N GLY A 15 1.80 4.83 -10.52
CA GLY A 15 0.44 5.08 -10.99
C GLY A 15 -0.13 6.47 -10.65
N ALA A 16 -1.45 6.64 -10.86
CA ALA A 16 -2.13 7.92 -10.65
C ALA A 16 -2.18 8.38 -9.17
N MET A 17 -1.94 7.45 -8.24
CA MET A 17 -1.87 7.72 -6.80
C MET A 17 -0.44 7.80 -6.27
N ALA A 18 0.58 7.89 -7.15
CA ALA A 18 1.96 8.08 -6.70
C ALA A 18 2.09 9.27 -5.73
N HIS A 19 2.95 9.13 -4.72
CA HIS A 19 3.13 10.03 -3.59
C HIS A 19 1.97 10.07 -2.57
N SER A 20 0.90 9.31 -2.79
CA SER A 20 -0.15 9.15 -1.77
C SER A 20 0.35 8.28 -0.64
N VAL A 21 0.08 8.72 0.59
CA VAL A 21 0.35 7.95 1.81
C VAL A 21 -0.93 7.27 2.26
N GLY A 22 -0.84 6.00 2.60
CA GLY A 22 -1.95 5.19 3.05
C GLY A 22 -1.53 4.12 4.05
N THR A 23 -2.50 3.33 4.47
CA THR A 23 -2.28 2.24 5.43
C THR A 23 -2.63 0.91 4.79
N VAL A 24 -1.77 -0.09 4.97
CA VAL A 24 -2.07 -1.47 4.55
C VAL A 24 -3.19 -2.01 5.43
N VAL A 25 -4.31 -2.40 4.83
CA VAL A 25 -5.47 -2.91 5.55
C VAL A 25 -5.73 -4.39 5.29
N TYR A 26 -5.19 -4.94 4.21
CA TYR A 26 -5.38 -6.34 3.82
C TYR A 26 -4.26 -6.82 2.91
N LEU A 27 -3.92 -8.11 3.00
CA LEU A 27 -3.04 -8.81 2.07
C LEU A 27 -3.88 -9.82 1.29
N TYR A 28 -3.89 -9.69 -0.04
CA TYR A 28 -4.53 -10.66 -0.91
C TYR A 28 -3.53 -11.76 -1.29
N GLU A 29 -3.44 -12.80 -0.46
CA GLU A 29 -2.43 -13.86 -0.54
C GLU A 29 -2.37 -14.56 -1.90
N GLU A 30 -3.51 -14.73 -2.60
CA GLU A 30 -3.55 -15.36 -3.92
C GLU A 30 -2.77 -14.58 -4.99
N THR A 31 -2.64 -13.26 -4.83
CA THR A 31 -1.98 -12.38 -5.81
C THR A 31 -0.73 -11.70 -5.26
N GLY A 32 -0.48 -11.78 -3.95
CA GLY A 32 0.59 -11.07 -3.27
C GLY A 32 0.41 -9.54 -3.23
N LYS A 33 -0.80 -9.03 -3.48
CA LYS A 33 -1.11 -7.60 -3.48
C LYS A 33 -1.61 -7.12 -2.13
N TYR A 34 -1.25 -5.89 -1.77
CA TYR A 34 -1.63 -5.22 -0.54
C TYR A 34 -2.73 -4.20 -0.83
N LEU A 35 -3.86 -4.31 -0.12
CA LEU A 35 -4.88 -3.28 -0.12
C LEU A 35 -4.40 -2.12 0.74
N VAL A 36 -4.21 -0.96 0.11
CA VAL A 36 -3.80 0.26 0.79
C VAL A 36 -4.96 1.23 0.79
N ARG A 37 -5.32 1.71 1.99
CA ARG A 37 -6.32 2.75 2.18
C ARG A 37 -5.67 4.11 2.21
N THR A 38 -5.98 4.95 1.23
CA THR A 38 -5.53 6.34 1.13
C THR A 38 -6.69 7.27 1.53
N GLY A 39 -6.51 8.02 2.62
CA GLY A 39 -7.53 8.97 3.12
C GLY A 39 -8.88 8.34 3.51
N VAL A 40 -9.96 9.11 3.37
CA VAL A 40 -11.28 8.80 3.97
C VAL A 40 -12.09 7.76 3.17
N GLY A 41 -11.75 7.48 1.92
CA GLY A 41 -12.55 6.56 1.09
C GLY A 41 -11.86 5.94 -0.13
N ALA A 42 -10.60 6.25 -0.42
CA ALA A 42 -9.88 5.61 -1.52
C ALA A 42 -9.13 4.38 -1.01
N GLN A 43 -9.26 3.27 -1.73
CA GLN A 43 -8.55 2.02 -1.44
C GLN A 43 -8.22 1.35 -2.78
N ASP A 44 -6.99 0.85 -2.91
CA ASP A 44 -6.59 0.11 -4.10
C ASP A 44 -5.53 -0.95 -3.75
N TYR A 45 -5.36 -1.93 -4.64
CA TYR A 45 -4.42 -3.03 -4.48
C TYR A 45 -3.09 -2.74 -5.17
N TYR A 46 -2.02 -2.80 -4.40
CA TYR A 46 -0.67 -2.53 -4.86
C TYR A 46 0.23 -3.75 -4.71
N SER A 47 1.10 -3.96 -5.69
CA SER A 47 2.19 -4.92 -5.60
C SER A 47 3.26 -4.40 -4.64
N PRO A 48 4.10 -5.26 -4.02
CA PRO A 48 5.14 -4.83 -3.10
C PRO A 48 6.17 -3.86 -3.72
N ASP A 49 6.32 -3.88 -5.05
CA ASP A 49 7.20 -2.98 -5.79
C ASP A 49 6.57 -1.60 -6.08
N GLU A 50 5.26 -1.46 -5.85
CA GLU A 50 4.48 -0.22 -6.11
C GLU A 50 4.24 0.61 -4.84
N ILE A 51 4.70 0.12 -3.69
CA ILE A 51 4.58 0.77 -2.38
C ILE A 51 5.90 0.67 -1.60
N GLU A 52 6.15 1.63 -0.72
CA GLU A 52 7.30 1.63 0.18
C GLU A 52 6.87 2.04 1.61
N LEU A 53 7.61 1.61 2.63
CA LEU A 53 7.32 2.02 4.01
C LEU A 53 7.52 3.53 4.14
N PHE A 54 6.46 4.22 4.55
CA PHE A 54 6.52 5.66 4.73
C PHE A 54 7.40 5.99 5.95
N LYS A 55 8.45 6.76 5.71
CA LYS A 55 9.33 7.33 6.75
C LYS A 55 9.22 8.86 6.66
N PRO A 56 8.73 9.53 7.71
CA PRO A 56 8.60 10.99 7.71
C PRO A 56 9.96 11.71 7.73
#